data_AF-A0A448MTT5-F1
#
_entry.id   AF-A0A448MTT5-F1
#
_cell.length_a   1.000
_cell.length_b   1.000
_cell.length_c   1.000
_cell.angle_alpha   90.00
_cell.angle_beta   90.00
_cell.angle_gamma   90.00
#
_symmetry.space_group_name_H-M   'P 1'
#
loop_
_entity.id
_entity.type
_entity.pdbx_description
1 polymer ?
#
loop_
_entity_poly.entity_id
_entity_poly.type
_entity_poly.pdbx_seq_one_letter_code
_entity_poly.pdbx_strand_id
1 'polypeptide(L)' 'MAQFIQLNQYQLIEAQGTDAEKYLQGQLTTDVVGLASGATTITAHCDPKGKVNAIFRLLKVSSEQFFY' A
#
# COMPACT_ATOMS: atom_id res chain seq x y z
N MET A 1 -2.83 3.00 -31.27
CA MET A 1 -3.05 1.55 -31.08
C MET A 1 -2.82 1.25 -29.60
N ALA A 2 -3.82 0.71 -28.87
CA ALA A 2 -3.63 0.34 -27.48
C ALA A 2 -3.00 -1.06 -27.41
N GLN A 3 -1.98 -1.23 -26.57
CA GLN A 3 -1.32 -2.51 -26.32
C GLN A 3 -1.60 -2.94 -24.88
N PHE A 4 -1.98 -4.21 -24.71
CA PHE A 4 -2.17 -4.81 -23.39
C PHE A 4 -0.94 -5.66 -23.05
N ILE A 5 -0.44 -5.52 -21.83
CA ILE A 5 0.71 -6.26 -21.30
C ILE A 5 0.25 -6.97 -20.03
N GLN A 6 0.44 -8.29 -19.99
CA GLN A 6 0.13 -9.11 -18.82
C GLN A 6 1.20 -8.88 -17.75
N LEU A 7 0.79 -8.58 -16.52
CA LEU A 7 1.68 -8.29 -15.40
C LEU A 7 1.66 -9.42 -14.35
N ASN A 8 1.86 -10.66 -14.79
CA ASN A 8 1.75 -11.87 -13.95
C ASN A 8 2.69 -11.88 -12.74
N GLN A 9 3.79 -11.11 -12.78
CA GLN A 9 4.70 -10.96 -11.65
C GLN A 9 4.14 -10.11 -10.50
N TYR A 10 3.08 -9.34 -10.74
CA TYR A 10 2.43 -8.55 -9.69
C TYR A 10 1.45 -9.43 -8.93
N GLN A 11 1.39 -9.22 -7.63
CA GLN A 11 0.40 -9.81 -6.74
C GLN A 11 -0.34 -8.66 -6.07
N LEU A 12 -1.54 -8.94 -5.56
CA LEU A 12 -2.35 -7.99 -4.83
C LEU A 12 -2.59 -8.52 -3.42
N ILE A 13 -2.28 -7.72 -2.43
CA ILE A 13 -2.53 -7.96 -1.02
C ILE A 13 -3.63 -7.01 -0.57
N GLU A 14 -4.57 -7.54 0.20
CA GLU A 14 -5.60 -6.74 0.86
C GLU A 14 -5.31 -6.69 2.36
N ALA A 15 -5.34 -5.48 2.92
CA ALA A 15 -5.38 -5.27 4.37
C ALA A 15 -6.74 -4.71 4.73
N GLN A 16 -7.49 -5.45 5.55
CA GLN A 16 -8.85 -5.12 5.95
C GLN A 16 -9.04 -5.25 7.47
N GLY A 17 -9.79 -4.32 8.05
CA GLY A 17 -10.21 -4.34 9.45
C GLY A 17 -10.12 -2.97 10.12
N THR A 18 -10.72 -2.86 11.30
CA THR A 18 -10.81 -1.60 12.07
C THR A 18 -9.46 -0.98 12.41
N ASP A 19 -8.40 -1.80 12.49
CA ASP A 19 -7.04 -1.36 12.80
C ASP A 19 -6.15 -1.23 11.56
N ALA A 20 -6.66 -1.43 10.34
CA ALA A 20 -5.85 -1.47 9.13
C ALA A 20 -5.05 -0.16 8.91
N GLU A 21 -5.69 0.99 9.01
CA GLU A 21 -5.02 2.29 8.85
C GLU A 21 -3.95 2.51 9.91
N LYS A 22 -4.26 2.23 11.19
CA LYS A 22 -3.32 2.37 12.30
C LYS A 22 -2.12 1.44 12.15
N TYR A 23 -2.37 0.18 11.76
CA TYR A 23 -1.33 -0.81 11.51
C TYR A 23 -0.41 -0.36 10.36
N LEU A 24 -0.99 -0.02 9.21
CA LEU A 24 -0.23 0.37 8.03
C LEU A 24 0.56 1.68 8.25
N GLN A 25 0.00 2.66 8.98
CA GLN A 25 0.72 3.88 9.36
C GLN A 25 2.02 3.59 10.12
N GLY A 26 2.06 2.52 10.93
CA GLY A 26 3.25 2.11 11.67
C GLY A 26 4.25 1.26 10.87
N GLN A 27 3.81 0.69 9.74
CA GLN A 27 4.61 -0.27 8.96
C GLN A 27 5.18 0.32 7.66
N LEU A 28 4.64 1.45 7.22
CA LEU A 28 4.91 2.05 5.91
C LEU A 28 5.62 3.39 6.04
N THR A 29 6.40 3.74 5.01
CA THR A 29 7.17 5.00 4.99
C THR A 29 6.34 6.24 4.64
N THR A 30 5.08 6.08 4.24
CA THR A 30 4.18 7.16 3.81
C THR A 30 3.19 7.53 4.90
N ASP A 31 2.65 8.76 4.85
CA ASP A 31 1.47 9.13 5.62
C ASP A 31 0.22 8.45 5.04
N VAL A 32 -0.22 7.37 5.68
CA VAL A 32 -1.41 6.56 5.32
C VAL A 32 -2.69 7.23 5.79
N VAL A 33 -2.65 7.88 6.97
CA VAL A 33 -3.80 8.59 7.54
C VAL A 33 -4.16 9.80 6.67
N GLY A 34 -3.16 10.58 6.24
CA GLY A 34 -3.34 11.72 5.35
C GLY A 34 -3.66 11.38 3.89
N LEU A 35 -3.52 10.11 3.48
CA LEU A 35 -3.91 9.68 2.14
C LEU A 35 -5.44 9.71 2.01
N ALA A 36 -5.96 10.32 0.95
CA ALA A 36 -7.39 10.37 0.68
C ALA A 36 -7.92 9.00 0.20
N SER A 37 -9.16 8.67 0.55
CA SER A 37 -9.84 7.50 -0.02
C SER A 37 -9.94 7.60 -1.54
N GLY A 38 -9.64 6.50 -2.23
CA GLY A 38 -9.51 6.44 -3.69
C GLY A 38 -8.15 6.88 -4.23
N ALA A 39 -7.27 7.46 -3.41
CA ALA A 39 -5.94 7.87 -3.83
C ALA A 39 -4.92 6.74 -3.70
N THR A 40 -3.84 6.84 -4.49
CA THR A 40 -2.70 5.92 -4.40
C THR A 40 -1.41 6.67 -4.13
N THR A 41 -0.48 5.98 -3.48
CA THR A 41 0.88 6.49 -3.26
C THR A 41 1.90 5.36 -3.41
N ILE A 42 3.17 5.71 -3.64
CA ILE A 42 4.28 4.75 -3.57
C ILE A 42 4.77 4.74 -2.13
N THR A 43 4.96 3.55 -1.58
CA THR A 43 5.43 3.34 -0.22
C THR A 43 6.44 2.21 -0.16
N ALA A 44 7.11 2.08 0.98
CA ALA A 44 7.98 0.96 1.29
C ALA A 44 7.63 0.33 2.64
N HIS A 45 7.85 -0.98 2.74
CA HIS A 45 8.05 -1.65 4.01
C HIS A 45 9.55 -1.67 4.34
N CYS A 46 9.88 -1.27 5.56
CA CYS A 46 11.24 -1.29 6.06
C CYS A 46 11.40 -2.28 7.21
N ASP A 47 12.62 -2.78 7.41
CA ASP A 47 13.00 -3.46 8.65
C ASP A 47 13.18 -2.44 9.80
N PRO A 48 13.31 -2.88 11.07
CA PRO A 48 13.51 -1.98 12.21
C PRO A 48 14.81 -1.15 12.16
N LYS A 49 15.75 -1.46 11.25
CA LYS A 49 16.97 -0.69 11.02
C LYS A 49 16.81 0.33 9.89
N GLY A 50 15.62 0.43 9.29
CA GLY A 50 15.32 1.33 8.18
C GLY A 50 15.72 0.81 6.81
N LYS A 51 16.09 -0.47 6.66
CA LYS A 51 16.37 -1.07 5.34
C LYS A 51 15.08 -1.41 4.62
N VAL A 52 15.01 -1.07 3.33
CA VAL A 52 13.84 -1.35 2.50
C VAL A 52 13.75 -2.85 2.18
N ASN A 53 12.62 -3.47 2.51
CA ASN A 53 12.30 -4.86 2.18
C ASN A 53 11.43 -4.96 0.91
N ALA A 54 10.49 -4.03 0.73
CA ALA A 54 9.59 -4.01 -0.42
C ALA A 54 9.19 -2.57 -0.75
N ILE A 55 9.00 -2.28 -2.04
CA ILE A 55 8.46 -1.02 -2.56
C ILE A 55 7.26 -1.35 -3.42
N PHE A 56 6.14 -0.69 -3.19
CA PHE A 56 4.88 -1.00 -3.86
C PHE A 56 3.94 0.21 -3.86
N ARG A 57 2.81 0.06 -4.55
CA ARG A 57 1.76 1.08 -4.61
C ARG A 57 0.67 0.73 -3.62
N LEU A 58 0.41 1.62 -2.67
CA LEU A 58 -0.72 1.52 -1.77
C LEU A 58 -1.91 2.26 -2.38
N LEU A 59 -3.08 1.61 -2.38
CA LEU A 59 -4.38 2.21 -2.63
C LEU A 59 -5.17 2.23 -1.32
N LYS A 60 -5.67 3.40 -0.91
CA LYS A 60 -6.63 3.52 0.18
C LYS A 60 -8.04 3.45 -0.37
N VAL A 61 -8.82 2.46 0.03
CA VAL A 61 -10.25 2.39 -0.31
C VAL A 61 -11.07 3.10 0.76
N SER A 62 -10.75 2.82 2.03
CA SER A 62 -11.32 3.47 3.22
C SER A 62 -10.30 3.45 4.36
N SER A 63 -10.66 3.92 5.56
CA SER A 63 -9.83 3.75 6.77
C SER A 63 -9.67 2.29 7.21
N GLU A 64 -10.51 1.38 6.69
CA GLU A 64 -10.53 -0.03 7.10
C GLU A 64 -10.19 -0.99 5.95
N GLN A 65 -9.85 -0.48 4.76
CA GLN A 65 -9.58 -1.31 3.59
C GLN A 65 -8.53 -0.67 2.67
N PHE A 66 -7.48 -1.44 2.39
CA PHE A 66 -6.35 -1.05 1.55
C PHE A 66 -5.95 -2.20 0.63
N PHE A 67 -5.41 -1.84 -0.55
CA PHE A 67 -4.80 -2.78 -1.49
C PHE A 67 -3.37 -2.37 -1.80
N TYR A 68 -2.45 -3.34 -1.89
CA TYR A 68 -1.06 -3.09 -2.24
C TYR A 68 -0.30 -4.28 -2.83
#